data_AF-A0AAW9NBG7-F1
#
_entry.id   AF-A0AAW9NBG7-F1
#
_cell.length_a   1.000
_cell.length_b   1.000
_cell.length_c   1.000
_cell.angle_alpha   90.00
_cell.angle_beta   90.00
_cell.angle_gamma   90.00
#
_symmetry.space_group_name_H-M   'P 1'
#
loop_
_entity.id
_entity.type
_entity.pdbx_description
1 polymer ?
#
loop_
_entity_poly.entity_id
_entity_poly.type
_entity_poly.pdbx_seq_one_letter_code
_entity_poly.pdbx_strand_id
1 'polypeptide(L)'
;MTRKSDLAELPKEKILYILSIAGNHIISENYNFYSNQMNDTEISKSLTHIQNIDWSSEGSLKYLKGVSGSNLLAADLITSFKN
;
A
#
# COMPACT_ATOMS: atom_id res chain seq x y z
N MET A 1 15.21 22.98 22.32
CA MET A 1 13.75 23.20 22.40
C MET A 1 13.19 23.08 20.99
N THR A 2 12.96 21.85 20.52
CA THR A 2 12.52 21.55 19.15
C THR A 2 11.04 21.90 19.03
N ARG A 3 10.72 23.02 18.36
CA ARG A 3 9.35 23.53 18.23
C ARG A 3 8.84 23.27 16.81
N LYS A 4 7.88 22.35 16.71
CA LYS A 4 6.77 22.29 15.75
C LYS A 4 7.14 22.47 14.27
N SER A 5 7.67 21.41 13.67
CA SER A 5 7.37 21.06 12.27
C SER A 5 7.34 19.55 12.01
N ASP A 6 7.52 18.70 13.03
CA ASP A 6 7.54 17.24 12.92
C ASP A 6 6.13 16.62 12.84
N LEU A 7 5.19 17.30 12.16
CA LEU A 7 4.00 16.64 11.63
C LEU A 7 4.49 15.79 10.47
N ALA A 8 4.95 14.60 10.84
CA ALA A 8 5.70 13.66 10.04
C ALA A 8 5.02 13.40 8.71
N GLU A 9 5.37 14.10 7.63
CA GLU A 9 5.18 13.52 6.29
C GLU A 9 5.68 12.08 6.37
N LEU A 10 4.82 11.11 6.08
CA LEU A 10 5.27 9.74 5.93
C LEU A 10 6.46 9.80 4.97
N PRO A 11 7.67 9.35 5.36
CA PRO A 11 8.81 9.39 4.47
C PRO A 11 8.37 8.71 3.17
N LYS A 12 8.53 9.38 2.03
CA LYS A 12 8.10 8.85 0.71
C LYS A 12 8.54 7.40 0.51
N GLU A 13 9.69 7.05 1.07
CA GLU A 13 10.27 5.72 1.21
C GLU A 13 9.32 4.67 1.82
N LYS A 14 8.57 5.01 2.88
CA LYS A 14 7.61 4.09 3.52
C LYS A 14 6.40 3.82 2.64
N ILE A 15 5.89 4.85 1.97
CA ILE A 15 4.76 4.71 1.03
C ILE A 15 5.18 3.81 -0.13
N LEU A 16 6.37 4.04 -0.69
CA LEU A 16 6.96 3.18 -1.71
C LEU A 16 7.13 1.73 -1.23
N TYR A 17 7.56 1.52 0.03
CA TYR A 17 7.71 0.17 0.59
C TYR A 17 6.35 -0.55 0.74
N ILE A 18 5.32 0.13 1.25
CA ILE A 18 3.96 -0.41 1.37
C ILE A 18 3.41 -0.78 -0.01
N LEU A 19 3.52 0.14 -0.98
CA LEU A 19 3.07 -0.08 -2.36
C LEU A 19 3.87 -1.20 -3.05
N SER A 20 5.16 -1.35 -2.76
CA SER A 20 5.97 -2.43 -3.30
C SER A 20 5.51 -3.81 -2.79
N ILE A 21 5.24 -3.94 -1.49
CA ILE A 21 4.72 -5.19 -0.91
C ILE A 21 3.37 -5.54 -1.56
N ALA A 22 2.45 -4.58 -1.57
CA ALA A 22 1.12 -4.82 -2.09
C ALA A 22 1.10 -5.06 -3.61
N GLY A 23 1.91 -4.31 -4.36
CA GLY A 23 2.04 -4.47 -5.80
C GLY A 23 2.59 -5.84 -6.18
N ASN A 24 3.62 -6.32 -5.48
CA ASN A 24 4.14 -7.69 -5.69
C ASN A 24 3.08 -8.76 -5.44
N HIS A 25 2.26 -8.58 -4.39
CA HIS A 25 1.18 -9.49 -4.09
C HIS A 25 0.10 -9.49 -5.19
N ILE A 26 -0.38 -8.31 -5.60
CA ILE A 26 -1.38 -8.15 -6.66
C ILE A 26 -0.90 -8.78 -7.97
N ILE A 27 0.34 -8.48 -8.39
CA ILE A 27 0.90 -9.03 -9.63
C ILE A 27 0.99 -10.55 -9.55
N SER A 28 1.48 -11.09 -8.43
CA SER A 28 1.65 -12.53 -8.26
C SER A 28 0.32 -13.30 -8.25
N GLU A 29 -0.75 -12.74 -7.66
CA GLU A 29 -2.07 -13.38 -7.66
C GLU A 29 -2.78 -13.32 -9.02
N ASN A 30 -2.45 -12.33 -9.85
CA ASN A 30 -3.10 -12.09 -11.13
C ASN A 30 -2.28 -12.52 -12.36
N TYR A 31 -1.12 -13.14 -12.13
CA TYR A 31 -0.30 -13.67 -13.20
C TYR A 31 -0.59 -15.16 -13.44
N ASN A 32 -0.94 -15.49 -14.68
CA ASN A 32 -1.16 -16.87 -15.09
C ASN A 32 0.11 -17.45 -15.74
N PHE A 33 0.76 -18.37 -15.03
CA PHE A 33 1.98 -19.04 -15.50
C PHE A 33 1.77 -19.93 -16.73
N TYR A 34 0.57 -20.47 -16.94
CA TYR A 34 0.27 -21.33 -18.08
C TYR A 34 0.11 -20.52 -19.37
N SER A 35 -0.60 -19.39 -19.30
CA SER A 35 -0.79 -18.52 -20.45
C SER A 35 0.30 -17.46 -20.59
N ASN A 36 1.18 -17.29 -19.60
CA ASN A 36 2.15 -16.20 -19.51
C ASN A 36 1.47 -14.82 -19.71
N GLN A 37 0.27 -14.68 -19.16
CA GLN A 37 -0.53 -13.46 -19.27
C GLN A 37 -0.91 -12.95 -17.90
N MET A 38 -1.01 -11.63 -17.82
CA MET A 38 -1.44 -10.90 -16.65
C MET A 38 -2.92 -10.56 -16.77
N ASN A 39 -3.68 -10.71 -15.69
CA ASN A 39 -5.09 -10.31 -15.66
C ASN A 39 -5.21 -8.81 -15.39
N ASP A 40 -5.01 -8.02 -16.44
CA ASP A 40 -5.00 -6.55 -16.37
C ASP A 40 -6.30 -5.95 -15.83
N THR A 41 -7.43 -6.65 -16.02
CA THR A 41 -8.74 -6.21 -15.52
C THR A 41 -8.80 -6.26 -13.98
N GLU A 42 -8.39 -7.37 -13.39
CA GLU A 42 -8.40 -7.54 -11.93
C GLU A 42 -7.33 -6.68 -11.25
N ILE A 43 -6.18 -6.48 -11.90
CA ILE A 43 -5.16 -5.55 -11.43
C ILE A 43 -5.70 -4.12 -11.45
N SER A 44 -6.37 -3.71 -12.52
CA SER A 44 -6.95 -2.35 -12.61
C SER A 44 -8.00 -2.12 -11.52
N LYS A 45 -8.83 -3.10 -11.20
CA LYS A 45 -9.80 -3.04 -10.09
C LYS A 45 -9.12 -2.95 -8.71
N SER A 46 -8.01 -3.66 -8.53
CA SER A 46 -7.23 -3.59 -7.30
C SER A 46 -6.57 -2.21 -7.14
N LEU A 47 -6.07 -1.63 -8.22
CA LEU A 47 -5.42 -0.32 -8.22
C LEU A 47 -6.40 0.85 -7.99
N THR A 48 -7.66 0.75 -8.41
CA THR A 48 -8.64 1.82 -8.15
C THR A 48 -8.96 1.98 -6.66
N HIS A 49 -8.88 0.90 -5.88
CA HIS A 49 -9.03 0.96 -4.41
C HIS A 49 -7.90 1.75 -3.73
N ILE A 50 -6.67 1.70 -4.28
CA ILE A 50 -5.51 2.43 -3.74
C ILE A 50 -5.72 3.96 -3.79
N GLN A 51 -6.46 4.44 -4.79
CA GLN A 51 -6.71 5.88 -4.97
C GLN A 51 -7.58 6.47 -3.85
N ASN A 52 -8.39 5.64 -3.19
CA ASN A 52 -9.32 6.08 -2.14
C ASN A 52 -8.68 6.10 -0.75
N ILE A 53 -7.38 5.79 -0.65
CA ILE A 53 -6.69 5.70 0.63
C ILE A 53 -6.12 7.06 0.99
N ASP A 54 -6.41 7.47 2.21
CA ASP A 54 -5.79 8.65 2.79
C ASP A 54 -4.32 8.36 3.12
N TRP A 55 -3.43 8.84 2.25
CA TRP A 55 -1.97 8.77 2.40
C TRP A 55 -1.38 9.81 3.34
N SER A 56 -2.22 10.66 3.95
CA SER A 56 -1.77 11.71 4.84
C SER A 56 -1.26 11.15 6.16
N SER A 57 -0.28 11.84 6.74
CA SER A 57 0.24 11.55 8.07
C SER A 57 -0.70 11.93 9.21
N GLU A 58 -1.78 12.64 8.91
CA GLU A 58 -2.82 13.00 9.87
C GLU A 58 -3.97 11.96 9.92
N GLY A 59 -4.08 11.14 8.87
CA GLY A 59 -5.05 10.05 8.75
C GLY A 59 -4.69 8.79 9.53
N SER A 60 -5.27 7.66 9.12
CA SER A 60 -5.09 6.33 9.73
C SER A 60 -3.62 5.88 9.82
N LEU A 61 -2.76 6.50 9.01
CA LEU A 61 -1.34 6.18 8.89
C LEU A 61 -0.48 6.71 10.03
N LYS A 62 -0.99 7.64 10.85
CA LYS A 62 -0.27 8.20 12.00
C LYS A 62 0.12 7.16 13.06
N TYR A 63 -0.54 6.00 13.05
CA TYR A 63 -0.33 4.92 14.02
C TYR A 63 0.82 3.98 13.65
N LEU A 64 1.47 4.21 12.51
CA LEU A 64 2.40 3.24 11.93
C LEU A 64 3.83 3.58 12.27
N LYS A 65 4.29 3.02 13.38
CA LYS A 65 5.68 3.12 13.79
C LYS A 65 6.50 1.99 13.17
N GLY A 66 7.57 2.37 12.47
CA GLY A 66 8.57 1.45 11.92
C GLY A 66 8.06 0.50 10.83
N VAL A 67 8.88 -0.52 10.53
CA VAL A 67 8.63 -1.54 9.49
C VAL A 67 7.37 -2.35 9.78
N SER A 68 7.11 -2.67 11.06
CA SER A 68 5.94 -3.44 11.46
C SER A 68 4.62 -2.74 11.11
N GLY A 69 4.57 -1.41 11.22
CA GLY A 69 3.40 -0.63 10.78
C GLY A 69 3.22 -0.69 9.26
N SER A 70 4.29 -0.54 8.50
CA SER A 70 4.24 -0.64 7.04
C SER A 70 3.75 -2.03 6.56
N ASN A 71 4.15 -3.11 7.24
CA ASN A 71 3.69 -4.46 6.91
C ASN A 71 2.19 -4.64 7.23
N LEU A 72 1.72 -4.12 8.37
CA LEU A 72 0.32 -4.18 8.77
C LEU A 72 -0.58 -3.48 7.76
N LEU A 73 -0.20 -2.28 7.33
CA LEU A 73 -0.92 -1.60 6.25
C LEU A 73 -0.91 -2.35 4.94
N ALA A 74 0.23 -2.92 4.55
CA ALA A 74 0.29 -3.63 3.29
C ALA A 74 -0.70 -4.81 3.32
N ALA A 75 -0.84 -5.49 4.47
CA ALA A 75 -1.84 -6.54 4.66
C ALA A 75 -3.28 -6.01 4.62
N ASP A 76 -3.57 -4.87 5.27
CA ASP A 76 -4.89 -4.23 5.20
C ASP A 76 -5.23 -3.82 3.75
N LEU A 77 -4.24 -3.30 3.03
CA LEU A 77 -4.34 -2.91 1.63
C LEU A 77 -4.69 -4.12 0.75
N ILE A 78 -3.92 -5.19 0.90
CA ILE A 78 -4.14 -6.46 0.20
C ILE A 78 -5.54 -7.02 0.48
N THR A 79 -5.98 -6.95 1.74
CA THR A 79 -7.31 -7.42 2.15
C THR A 79 -8.42 -6.57 1.51
N SER A 80 -8.21 -5.25 1.41
CA SER A 80 -9.17 -4.34 0.79
C SER A 80 -9.39 -4.59 -0.70
N PHE A 81 -8.41 -5.18 -1.41
CA PHE A 81 -8.55 -5.50 -2.83
C PHE A 81 -9.42 -6.73 -3.10
N LYS A 82 -9.67 -7.56 -2.09
CA LYS A 82 -10.44 -8.80 -2.23
C LYS A 82 -11.93 -8.60 -1.96
N ASN A 83 -12.33 -7.44 -1.44
CA ASN A 83 -13.71 -7.06 -1.11
C ASN A 83 -14.26 -6.06 -2.12
#